data_AF-A1SE75-F1
#
_entry.id   AF-A1SE75-F1
#
_cell.length_a   1.000
_cell.length_b   1.000
_cell.length_c   1.000
_cell.angle_alpha   90.00
_cell.angle_beta   90.00
_cell.angle_gamma   90.00
#
_symmetry.space_group_name_H-M   'P 1'
#
loop_
_entity.id
_entity.type
_entity.pdbx_description
1 polymer ?
#
loop_
_entity_poly.entity_id
_entity_poly.type
_entity_poly.pdbx_seq_one_letter_code
_entity_poly.pdbx_strand_id
1 'polypeptide(L)'
;MLLPHAQTLAQARSYVAALADQALTIEASSAYERVLLELDRVHGDDCPALDTDDLTDDRDILLTVASSAVEELENYGVDALSVELILAMIVDAHDLDIG
;
A
#
# COMPACT_ATOMS: atom_id res chain seq x y z
N MET A 1 -13.96 -4.80 13.54
CA MET A 1 -13.47 -4.67 12.16
C MET A 1 -14.42 -5.38 11.21
N LEU A 2 -14.85 -4.76 10.11
CA LEU A 2 -15.69 -5.41 9.09
C LEU A 2 -14.80 -6.32 8.21
N LEU A 3 -15.31 -7.49 7.82
CA LEU A 3 -14.57 -8.44 6.97
C LEU A 3 -14.04 -7.81 5.65
N PRO A 4 -14.85 -6.99 4.94
CA PRO A 4 -14.40 -6.30 3.74
C PRO A 4 -13.26 -5.31 4.00
N HIS A 5 -13.29 -4.60 5.12
CA HIS A 5 -12.23 -3.65 5.48
C HIS A 5 -10.88 -4.34 5.71
N ALA A 6 -10.90 -5.46 6.43
CA ALA A 6 -9.70 -6.27 6.64
C ALA A 6 -9.10 -6.79 5.32
N GLN A 7 -9.97 -7.20 4.40
CA GLN A 7 -9.55 -7.67 3.08
C GLN A 7 -8.92 -6.55 2.24
N THR A 8 -9.54 -5.38 2.18
CA THR A 8 -9.00 -4.21 1.46
C THR A 8 -7.65 -3.76 2.05
N LEU A 9 -7.54 -3.73 3.39
CA LEU A 9 -6.28 -3.41 4.07
C LEU A 9 -5.17 -4.42 3.75
N ALA A 10 -5.50 -5.71 3.78
CA ALA A 10 -4.55 -6.76 3.50
C ALA A 10 -4.12 -6.76 2.02
N GLN A 11 -5.01 -6.43 1.10
CA GLN A 11 -4.67 -6.18 -0.31
C GLN A 11 -3.70 -5.00 -0.43
N ALA A 12 -4.04 -3.83 0.09
CA ALA A 12 -3.18 -2.64 0.04
C ALA A 12 -1.77 -2.93 0.56
N ARG A 13 -1.65 -3.57 1.73
CA ARG A 13 -0.36 -4.01 2.28
C ARG A 13 0.42 -4.94 1.35
N SER A 14 -0.26 -5.90 0.73
CA SER A 14 0.36 -6.89 -0.15
C SER A 14 0.94 -6.25 -1.42
N TYR A 15 0.19 -5.35 -2.05
CA TYR A 15 0.64 -4.63 -3.25
C TYR A 15 1.80 -3.67 -2.94
N VAL A 16 1.73 -2.94 -1.82
CA VAL A 16 2.82 -2.05 -1.40
C VAL A 16 4.07 -2.84 -1.01
N ALA A 17 3.93 -4.00 -0.35
CA ALA A 17 5.05 -4.89 -0.04
C ALA A 17 5.70 -5.45 -1.32
N ALA A 18 4.91 -5.84 -2.33
CA ALA A 18 5.43 -6.25 -3.62
C ALA A 18 6.21 -5.12 -4.33
N LEU A 19 5.72 -3.88 -4.27
CA LEU A 19 6.45 -2.71 -4.76
C LEU A 19 7.78 -2.50 -4.02
N ALA A 20 7.79 -2.67 -2.70
CA ALA A 20 9.01 -2.57 -1.90
C ALA A 20 10.06 -3.64 -2.28
N ASP A 21 9.63 -4.86 -2.57
CA ASP A 21 10.48 -5.99 -2.98
C ASP A 21 10.99 -5.84 -4.43
N GLN A 22 10.18 -5.24 -5.30
CA GLN A 22 10.51 -5.01 -6.72
C GLN A 22 11.22 -3.68 -7.00
N ALA A 23 11.38 -2.84 -5.98
CA ALA A 23 11.99 -1.52 -6.12
C ALA A 23 13.43 -1.60 -6.65
N LEU A 24 13.77 -0.69 -7.58
CA LEU A 24 15.07 -0.63 -8.23
C LEU A 24 16.16 -0.06 -7.32
N THR A 25 15.77 0.75 -6.32
CA THR A 25 16.70 1.37 -5.38
C THR A 25 16.33 1.10 -3.93
N ILE A 26 17.33 1.09 -3.06
CA ILE A 26 17.13 0.96 -1.60
C ILE A 26 16.32 2.15 -1.06
N GLU A 27 16.47 3.34 -1.64
CA GLU A 27 15.71 4.52 -1.23
C GLU A 27 14.22 4.38 -1.57
N ALA A 28 13.89 3.91 -2.78
CA ALA A 28 12.52 3.61 -3.18
C ALA A 28 11.91 2.47 -2.35
N SER A 29 12.66 1.37 -2.15
CA SER A 29 12.25 0.27 -1.27
C SER A 29 11.94 0.76 0.15
N SER A 30 12.82 1.58 0.73
CA SER A 30 12.61 2.18 2.06
C SER A 30 11.42 3.15 2.10
N ALA A 31 11.10 3.81 0.98
CA ALA A 31 9.94 4.68 0.89
C ALA A 31 8.64 3.88 0.90
N TYR A 32 8.57 2.77 0.16
CA TYR A 32 7.44 1.84 0.22
C TYR A 32 7.27 1.19 1.61
N GLU A 33 8.38 0.83 2.28
CA GLU A 33 8.34 0.36 3.67
C GLU A 33 7.77 1.40 4.64
N ARG A 34 8.04 2.70 4.42
CA ARG A 34 7.41 3.77 5.21
C ARG A 34 5.91 3.87 4.98
N VAL A 35 5.44 3.62 3.75
CA VAL A 35 4.01 3.56 3.45
C VAL A 35 3.36 2.44 4.27
N LEU A 36 3.97 1.25 4.30
CA LEU A 36 3.47 0.13 5.11
C LEU A 36 3.38 0.53 6.58
N LEU A 37 4.41 1.15 7.15
CA LEU A 37 4.38 1.60 8.54
C LEU A 37 3.26 2.61 8.83
N GLU A 38 2.95 3.50 7.90
CA GLU A 38 1.85 4.47 8.08
C GLU A 38 0.48 3.79 7.94
N LEU A 39 0.31 2.86 7.00
CA LEU A 39 -0.86 1.99 6.90
C LEU A 39 -1.10 1.24 8.22
N ASP A 40 -0.05 0.67 8.79
CA ASP A 40 -0.07 -0.09 10.04
C ASP A 40 -0.46 0.79 11.22
N ARG A 41 0.09 2.01 11.25
CA ARG A 41 -0.21 3.00 12.28
C ARG A 41 -1.68 3.43 12.28
N VAL A 42 -2.25 3.65 11.09
CA VAL A 42 -3.65 4.06 10.93
C VAL A 42 -4.61 2.93 11.34
N HIS A 43 -4.22 1.67 11.11
CA HIS A 43 -5.09 0.50 11.28
C HIS A 43 -4.81 -0.36 12.52
N GLY A 44 -3.77 -0.04 13.31
CA GLY A 44 -3.54 -0.67 14.62
C GLY A 44 -3.01 -2.09 14.59
N ASP A 45 -2.30 -2.48 13.52
CA ASP A 45 -1.61 -3.78 13.38
C ASP A 45 -2.50 -5.05 13.37
N ASP A 46 -3.80 -4.90 13.12
CA ASP A 46 -4.81 -5.96 13.34
C ASP A 46 -5.06 -6.91 12.15
N CYS A 47 -4.27 -6.85 11.06
CA CYS A 47 -4.51 -7.71 9.89
C CYS A 47 -3.22 -8.21 9.23
N PRO A 48 -3.02 -9.54 9.12
CA PRO A 48 -1.93 -10.09 8.31
C PRO A 48 -2.12 -9.73 6.83
N ALA A 49 -0.99 -9.60 6.11
CA ALA A 49 -0.98 -9.46 4.65
C ALA A 49 -1.59 -10.70 3.97
N LEU A 50 -2.09 -10.54 2.74
CA LEU A 50 -2.53 -11.66 1.90
C LEU A 50 -1.31 -12.30 1.23
N ASP A 51 -1.45 -13.56 0.79
CA ASP A 51 -0.42 -14.23 -0.01
C ASP A 51 -0.15 -13.42 -1.30
N THR A 52 1.11 -13.03 -1.47
CA THR A 52 1.60 -12.24 -2.59
C THR A 52 2.02 -13.08 -3.80
N ASP A 53 1.91 -14.41 -3.72
CA ASP A 53 2.44 -15.38 -4.69
C ASP A 53 1.82 -15.31 -6.10
N ASP A 54 0.71 -14.58 -6.28
CA ASP A 54 0.02 -14.40 -7.58
C ASP A 54 -0.02 -12.92 -8.02
N LEU A 55 0.82 -12.07 -7.40
CA LEU A 55 0.93 -10.66 -7.77
C LEU A 55 1.72 -10.51 -9.08
N THR A 56 1.25 -9.62 -9.94
CA THR A 56 1.92 -9.27 -11.20
C THR A 56 3.27 -8.60 -10.94
N ASP A 57 4.26 -8.86 -11.80
CA ASP A 57 5.57 -8.18 -11.78
C ASP A 57 5.51 -6.77 -12.42
N ASP A 58 4.34 -6.36 -12.90
CA ASP A 58 4.13 -5.07 -13.54
C ASP A 58 3.85 -3.98 -12.48
N ARG A 59 4.87 -3.17 -12.19
CA ARG A 59 4.85 -2.12 -11.16
C ARG A 59 3.74 -1.09 -11.36
N ASP A 60 3.39 -0.75 -12.61
CA ASP A 60 2.32 0.23 -12.88
C ASP A 60 0.95 -0.34 -12.49
N ILE A 61 0.77 -1.66 -12.69
CA ILE A 61 -0.44 -2.37 -12.25
C ILE A 61 -0.45 -2.48 -10.73
N LEU A 62 0.68 -2.84 -10.11
CA LEU A 62 0.78 -2.90 -8.64
C LEU A 62 0.46 -1.55 -8.00
N LEU A 63 0.98 -0.45 -8.55
CA LEU A 63 0.68 0.91 -8.11
C LEU A 63 -0.81 1.22 -8.23
N THR A 64 -1.40 0.96 -9.39
CA THR A 64 -2.82 1.25 -9.65
C THR A 64 -3.72 0.48 -8.67
N VAL A 65 -3.42 -0.80 -8.42
CA VAL A 65 -4.21 -1.63 -7.50
C VAL A 65 -3.97 -1.23 -6.05
N ALA A 66 -2.74 -0.91 -5.66
CA ALA A 66 -2.43 -0.39 -4.33
C ALA A 66 -3.20 0.90 -4.03
N SER A 67 -3.15 1.87 -4.94
CA SER A 67 -3.86 3.15 -4.80
C SER A 67 -5.36 2.96 -4.73
N SER A 68 -5.94 2.13 -5.61
CA SER A 68 -7.38 1.84 -5.58
C SER A 68 -7.80 1.15 -4.28
N ALA A 69 -6.99 0.24 -3.75
CA ALA A 69 -7.29 -0.42 -2.47
C ALA A 69 -7.21 0.58 -1.30
N VAL A 70 -6.23 1.49 -1.32
CA VAL A 70 -6.10 2.55 -0.31
C VAL A 70 -7.26 3.55 -0.37
N GLU A 71 -7.70 3.96 -1.56
CA GLU A 71 -8.91 4.80 -1.73
C GLU A 71 -10.17 4.11 -1.18
N GLU A 72 -10.32 2.80 -1.40
CA GLU A 72 -11.44 2.05 -0.84
C GLU A 72 -11.47 2.05 0.69
N LEU A 73 -10.35 2.31 1.38
CA LEU A 73 -10.30 2.41 2.84
C LEU A 73 -11.13 3.57 3.39
N GLU A 74 -11.30 4.67 2.65
CA GLU A 74 -12.18 5.78 3.06
C GLU A 74 -13.62 5.32 3.28
N ASN A 75 -14.10 4.39 2.44
CA ASN A 75 -15.47 3.86 2.53
C ASN A 75 -15.73 3.04 3.80
N TYR A 76 -14.66 2.62 4.50
CA TYR A 76 -14.75 1.86 5.73
C TYR A 76 -14.58 2.71 7.00
N GLY A 77 -14.54 4.03 6.85
CA GLY A 77 -14.45 4.97 7.98
C GLY A 77 -13.02 5.32 8.39
N VAL A 78 -12.05 5.08 7.51
CA VAL A 78 -10.69 5.64 7.66
C VAL A 78 -10.74 7.14 7.36
N ASP A 79 -9.92 7.90 8.06
CA ASP A 79 -9.81 9.33 7.88
C ASP A 79 -9.27 9.66 6.47
N ALA A 80 -10.00 10.47 5.71
CA ALA A 80 -9.67 10.81 4.32
C ALA A 80 -8.31 11.51 4.19
N LEU A 81 -7.92 12.33 5.16
CA LEU A 81 -6.60 12.97 5.16
C LEU A 81 -5.48 11.92 5.31
N SER A 82 -5.70 10.89 6.13
CA SER A 82 -4.76 9.78 6.30
C SER A 82 -4.64 8.95 5.02
N VAL A 83 -5.77 8.70 4.33
CA VAL A 83 -5.77 8.01 3.03
C VAL A 83 -5.01 8.80 1.97
N GLU A 84 -5.32 10.09 1.81
CA GLU A 84 -4.64 10.98 0.86
C GLU A 84 -3.13 11.06 1.14
N LEU A 85 -2.71 11.05 2.41
CA LEU A 85 -1.30 11.06 2.79
C LEU A 85 -0.60 9.74 2.39
N ILE A 86 -1.25 8.60 2.60
CA ILE A 86 -0.74 7.29 2.17
C ILE A 86 -0.62 7.24 0.65
N LEU A 87 -1.64 7.71 -0.08
CA LEU A 87 -1.62 7.79 -1.55
C LEU A 87 -0.47 8.66 -2.06
N ALA A 88 -0.30 9.85 -1.47
CA ALA A 88 0.81 10.75 -1.82
C ALA A 88 2.17 10.08 -1.59
N MET A 89 2.35 9.38 -0.46
CA MET A 89 3.59 8.68 -0.16
C MET A 89 3.87 7.52 -1.14
N ILE A 90 2.84 6.80 -1.59
CA ILE A 90 2.99 5.74 -2.59
C ILE A 90 3.44 6.32 -3.93
N VAL A 91 2.83 7.44 -4.35
CA VAL A 91 3.20 8.14 -5.60
C VAL A 91 4.63 8.69 -5.51
N ASP A 92 4.99 9.34 -4.40
CA ASP A 92 6.35 9.84 -4.17
C ASP A 92 7.39 8.71 -4.20
N ALA A 93 7.08 7.55 -3.61
CA ALA A 93 7.94 6.37 -3.63
C ALA A 93 8.09 5.81 -5.05
N HIS A 94 7.01 5.80 -5.84
CA HIS A 94 7.04 5.35 -7.22
C HIS A 94 7.81 6.30 -8.13
N ASP A 95 7.61 7.61 -8.00
CA ASP A 95 8.37 8.63 -8.74
C ASP A 95 9.88 8.50 -8.45
N LEU A 96 10.24 8.20 -7.20
CA LEU A 96 11.62 7.91 -6.81
C LEU A 96 12.16 6.60 -7.42
N ASP A 97 11.29 5.61 -7.65
CA ASP A 97 11.67 4.32 -8.21
C ASP A 97 11.88 4.38 -9.74
N ILE A 98 11.09 5.19 -10.44
CA ILE A 98 11.20 5.35 -11.90
C ILE A 98 12.30 6.35 -12.33
N GLY A 99 12.70 7.29 -11.45
CA GLY A 99 13.85 8.18 -11.62
C GLY A 99 13.62 9.41 -12.50
#